data_AF-A0A962S053-F1
#
_entry.id   AF-A0A962S053-F1
#
_cell.length_a   1.000
_cell.length_b   1.000
_cell.length_c   1.000
_cell.angle_alpha   90.00
_cell.angle_beta   90.00
_cell.angle_gamma   90.00
#
_symmetry.space_group_name_H-M   'P 1'
#
loop_
_entity.id
_entity.type
_entity.pdbx_description
1 polymer ?
#
loop_
_entity_poly.entity_id
_entity_poly.type
_entity_poly.pdbx_seq_one_letter_code
_entity_poly.pdbx_strand_id
1 'polypeptide(L)' 'MRLPPLDEDRLDDDQRAVLAALRAGPRGAGVGLVGPFGVWVRAPAVGGPTQALGAAVRYATSLADDVREVAICT' A
#
# COMPACT_ATOMS: atom_id res chain seq x y z
N MET A 1 -17.72 7.54 11.11
CA MET A 1 -17.60 6.18 11.68
C MET A 1 -16.33 5.54 11.11
N ARG A 2 -15.53 4.83 11.92
CA ARG A 2 -14.31 4.14 11.45
C ARG A 2 -14.68 2.73 10.96
N LEU A 3 -14.08 2.28 9.85
CA LEU A 3 -14.28 0.91 9.36
C LEU A 3 -13.76 -0.11 10.39
N PRO A 4 -14.42 -1.27 10.55
CA PRO A 4 -13.94 -2.33 11.44
C PRO A 4 -12.59 -2.87 10.96
N PRO A 5 -11.73 -3.37 11.85
CA PRO A 5 -10.48 -4.01 11.44
C PRO A 5 -10.74 -5.19 10.50
N LEU A 6 -9.83 -5.42 9.56
CA LEU A 6 -9.82 -6.64 8.75
C LEU A 6 -9.20 -7.76 9.57
N ASP A 7 -9.80 -8.94 9.46
CA ASP A 7 -9.24 -10.19 9.98
C ASP A 7 -8.42 -10.86 8.87
N GLU A 8 -7.13 -11.01 9.10
CA GLU A 8 -6.19 -11.51 8.09
C GLU A 8 -6.49 -12.96 7.69
N ASP A 9 -6.98 -13.76 8.63
CA ASP A 9 -7.32 -15.17 8.40
C ASP A 9 -8.60 -15.34 7.55
N ARG A 10 -9.35 -14.25 7.35
CA ARG A 10 -10.63 -14.23 6.63
C ARG A 10 -10.60 -13.42 5.35
N LEU A 11 -9.42 -12.99 4.90
CA LEU A 11 -9.29 -12.32 3.61
C LEU A 11 -9.74 -13.23 2.47
N ASP A 12 -10.25 -12.67 1.40
CA ASP A 12 -10.39 -13.40 0.13
C ASP A 12 -9.06 -13.42 -0.65
N ASP A 13 -9.06 -14.06 -1.83
CA ASP A 13 -7.84 -14.21 -2.65
C ASP A 13 -7.31 -12.87 -3.17
N ASP A 14 -8.20 -11.96 -3.59
CA ASP A 14 -7.80 -10.66 -4.13
C ASP A 14 -7.23 -9.76 -3.03
N GLN A 15 -7.85 -9.79 -1.85
CA GLN A 15 -7.38 -9.10 -0.65
C GLN A 15 -6.01 -9.62 -0.20
N ARG A 16 -5.83 -10.95 -0.19
CA ARG A 16 -4.53 -11.59 0.09
C ARG A 16 -3.47 -11.16 -0.91
N ALA A 17 -3.80 -11.10 -2.20
CA ALA A 17 -2.86 -10.69 -3.23
C ALA A 17 -2.37 -9.25 -3.02
N VAL A 18 -3.27 -8.32 -2.66
CA VAL A 18 -2.90 -6.94 -2.34
C VAL A 18 -2.04 -6.86 -1.09
N LEU A 19 -2.36 -7.63 -0.03
CA LEU A 19 -1.55 -7.66 1.19
C LEU A 19 -0.15 -8.23 0.92
N ALA A 20 -0.05 -9.28 0.10
CA ALA A 20 1.23 -9.87 -0.30
C ALA A 20 2.07 -8.87 -1.11
N ALA A 21 1.47 -8.17 -2.08
CA ALA A 21 2.15 -7.15 -2.88
C ALA A 21 2.68 -5.99 -1.99
N LEU A 22 1.87 -5.56 -1.02
CA LEU A 22 2.27 -4.56 -0.02
C LEU A 22 3.49 -4.98 0.79
N ARG A 23 3.52 -6.22 1.26
CA ARG A 23 4.61 -6.78 2.09
C ARG A 23 5.87 -7.13 1.29
N ALA A 24 5.73 -7.45 0.00
CA ALA A 24 6.85 -7.68 -0.91
C ALA A 24 7.60 -6.39 -1.29
N GLY A 25 6.95 -5.23 -1.13
CA GLY A 25 7.55 -3.94 -1.41
C GLY A 25 8.59 -3.50 -0.36
N PRO A 26 9.24 -2.34 -0.56
CA PRO A 26 10.32 -1.84 0.31
C PRO A 26 9.89 -1.53 1.76
N ARG A 27 8.58 -1.60 2.06
CA ARG A 27 8.04 -1.46 3.42
C ARG A 27 8.16 -2.77 4.23
N GLY A 28 8.39 -3.90 3.56
CA GLY A 28 8.62 -5.21 4.16
C GLY A 28 7.42 -5.80 4.90
N ALA A 29 7.68 -6.86 5.66
CA ALA A 29 6.67 -7.62 6.40
C ALA A 29 5.91 -6.81 7.48
N GLY A 30 6.41 -5.63 7.86
CA GLY A 30 5.79 -4.75 8.85
C GLY A 30 4.51 -4.04 8.38
N VAL A 31 4.09 -4.21 7.13
CA VAL A 31 2.82 -3.65 6.65
C VAL A 31 1.63 -4.38 7.30
N GLY A 32 0.97 -3.68 8.22
CA GLY A 32 -0.26 -4.13 8.87
C GLY A 32 -1.53 -3.60 8.20
N LEU A 33 -2.68 -4.15 8.60
CA LEU A 33 -4.02 -3.78 8.11
C LEU A 33 -4.55 -2.48 8.75
N VAL A 34 -3.67 -1.50 8.93
CA VAL A 34 -3.96 -0.20 9.56
C VAL A 34 -3.78 0.93 8.56
N GLY A 35 -4.48 2.04 8.81
CA GLY A 35 -4.41 3.24 7.96
C GLY A 35 -4.79 2.94 6.50
N PRO A 36 -4.10 3.54 5.52
CA PRO A 36 -4.46 3.38 4.10
C PRO A 36 -4.31 1.94 3.61
N PHE A 37 -3.39 1.15 4.16
CA PHE A 37 -3.16 -0.23 3.73
C PHE A 37 -4.36 -1.13 4.01
N GLY A 38 -5.01 -1.00 5.18
CA GLY A 38 -6.24 -1.72 5.48
C GLY A 38 -7.40 -1.34 4.55
N VAL A 39 -7.44 -0.09 4.07
CA VAL A 39 -8.45 0.36 3.09
C VAL A 39 -8.16 -0.24 1.71
N TRP A 40 -6.89 -0.27 1.29
CA TRP A 40 -6.48 -0.84 0.02
C TRP A 40 -6.72 -2.36 -0.03
N VAL A 41 -6.41 -3.08 1.05
CA VAL A 41 -6.74 -4.50 1.15
C VAL A 41 -8.25 -4.69 1.11
N ARG A 42 -9.06 -3.87 1.80
CA ARG A 42 -10.53 -4.00 1.75
C ARG A 42 -11.12 -3.83 0.34
N ALA A 43 -10.53 -2.97 -0.48
CA ALA A 43 -11.00 -2.65 -1.82
C ALA A 43 -9.92 -3.00 -2.87
N PRO A 44 -9.69 -4.29 -3.14
CA PRO A 44 -8.49 -4.74 -3.86
C PRO A 44 -8.40 -4.19 -5.29
N ALA A 45 -9.52 -4.05 -5.98
CA ALA A 45 -9.61 -3.46 -7.32
C ALA A 45 -9.08 -2.00 -7.40
N VAL A 46 -9.05 -1.29 -6.27
CA VAL A 46 -8.49 0.07 -6.16
C VAL A 46 -7.14 0.04 -5.44
N GLY A 47 -7.02 -0.78 -4.40
CA GLY A 47 -5.86 -0.86 -3.54
C GLY A 47 -4.58 -1.30 -4.26
N GLY A 48 -4.68 -2.35 -5.09
CA GLY A 48 -3.55 -2.83 -5.88
C GLY A 48 -2.99 -1.75 -6.82
N PRO A 49 -3.81 -1.17 -7.72
CA PRO A 49 -3.38 -0.07 -8.59
C PRO A 49 -2.82 1.13 -7.83
N THR A 50 -3.44 1.52 -6.71
CA THR A 50 -3.00 2.66 -5.90
C THR A 50 -1.61 2.42 -5.30
N GLN A 51 -1.37 1.23 -4.75
CA GLN A 51 -0.07 0.86 -4.19
C GLN A 51 1.02 0.79 -5.27
N ALA A 52 0.69 0.24 -6.44
CA ALA A 52 1.61 0.16 -7.58
C ALA A 52 1.98 1.56 -8.09
N LEU A 53 1.00 2.43 -8.27
CA LEU A 53 1.23 3.83 -8.65
C LEU A 53 2.12 4.54 -7.64
N GLY A 54 1.81 4.43 -6.34
CA GLY A 54 2.62 5.04 -5.29
C GLY A 54 4.07 4.52 -5.27
N ALA A 55 4.28 3.24 -5.56
CA ALA A 55 5.62 2.67 -5.70
C ALA A 55 6.36 3.22 -6.92
N ALA A 56 5.70 3.33 -8.07
CA ALA A 56 6.29 3.88 -9.28
C ALA A 56 6.70 5.35 -9.09
N VAL A 57 5.79 6.18 -8.56
CA VAL A 57 6.07 7.60 -8.31
C VAL A 57 7.22 7.78 -7.31
N ARG A 58 7.34 6.91 -6.30
CA ARG A 58 8.36 7.04 -5.26
C ARG A 58 9.71 6.43 -5.63
N TYR A 59 9.75 5.36 -6.42
CA TYR A 59 10.99 4.60 -6.64
C TYR A 59 11.41 4.49 -8.11
N ALA A 60 10.50 4.70 -9.06
CA ALA A 60 10.77 4.62 -10.50
C ALA A 60 10.77 6.02 -11.14
N THR A 61 11.45 6.97 -10.49
CA THR A 61 11.58 8.36 -10.95
C THR A 61 13.04 8.73 -11.15
N SER A 62 13.30 9.69 -12.04
CA SER A 62 14.64 10.27 -12.24
C SER A 62 14.97 11.38 -11.23
N LEU A 63 14.05 11.71 -10.32
CA LEU A 63 14.28 12.69 -9.26
C LEU A 63 15.29 12.16 -8.24
N ALA A 64 16.19 13.03 -7.81
CA ALA A 64 17.06 12.77 -6.67
C ALA A 64 16.23 12.58 -5.38
N ASP A 65 16.79 11.84 -4.41
CA ASP A 65 16.07 11.44 -3.20
C ASP A 65 15.55 12.64 -2.38
N ASP A 66 16.35 13.69 -2.24
CA ASP A 66 16.00 14.91 -1.51
C ASP A 66 14.84 15.67 -2.19
N VAL A 67 14.90 15.84 -3.52
CA VAL A 67 13.83 16.45 -4.31
C VAL A 67 12.54 15.65 -4.22
N ARG A 68 12.64 14.31 -4.24
CA ARG A 68 11.48 13.43 -4.11
C ARG A 68 10.81 13.59 -2.74
N GLU A 69 11.57 13.66 -1.65
CA GLU A 69 10.96 13.84 -0.34
C GLU A 69 10.26 15.19 -0.20
N VAL A 70 10.80 16.27 -0.78
CA VAL A 70 10.12 17.58 -0.84
C VAL A 70 8.78 17.43 -1.56
N ALA A 71 8.76 16.80 -2.75
CA ALA A 71 7.54 16.64 -3.54
C ALA A 71 6.44 15.79 -2.86
N ILE A 72 6.78 14.98 -1.86
CA ILE A 72 5.84 14.08 -1.16
C ILE A 72 5.36 14.69 0.17
N CYS A 73 6.20 15.48 0.83
CA CYS A 73 5.95 15.99 2.18
C CYS A 73 5.38 17.41 2.23
N THR A 74 5.32 18.14 1.10
CA THR A 74 4.70 19.48 0.99
C THR A 74 3.34 19.40 0.32
#